data_AF-H9DXU1-F1
#
_entry.id   AF-H9DXU1-F1
#
_cell.length_a   1.000
_cell.length_b   1.000
_cell.length_c   1.000
_cell.angle_alpha   90.00
_cell.angle_beta   90.00
_cell.angle_gamma   90.00
#
_symmetry.space_group_name_H-M   'P 1'
#
loop_
_entity.id
_entity.type
_entity.pdbx_description
1 polymer ?
#
loop_
_entity_poly.entity_id
_entity_poly.type
_entity_poly.pdbx_seq_one_letter_code
_entity_poly.pdbx_strand_id
1 'polypeptide(L)'
;RARIILEEADERLITNQSMLQQLNILRKEMYRGYYTLDRFRCHVHEADHTKDHEVSNHVIPSKFNPAKRIRFCRVSGKSLEEQLQQVFGSLEVTIEDMGEVVMFLNSCPRLCRQPYSMHLLLDKCLLGRQMEMEHIMNFLLKEDIPGDENTGVLPIIGPWRVGKSTLIEHACADERVRNRFFQIVHFSDDDLEDANMVTLRDCGVIKHQNRGTGEERLLIIIELSRDIDEAAWSRLYSASKRCVAKGSKIIVASRSDKIARFGTTQALRVKYLTQEAYWYFFKVRTFGSIDAEEHPKLASIAMDMAREMNGCFMGSSMYSVLLKANFNVRFWSMALAGIREFKQKNLLGYGANIDCPWHPVEPTYIRMINNVSSEYLVVLGDYQTCSVQDMVDYHTNFPQSEAAVPMVSLQDFLFGSVRPQGK
;
A
#
# COMPACT_ATOMS: atom_id res chain seq x y z
N ARG A 1 -17.75 4.47 -18.16
CA ARG A 1 -18.96 4.24 -17.33
C ARG A 1 -18.59 3.81 -15.91
N ALA A 2 -18.02 2.62 -15.69
CA ALA A 2 -17.63 2.16 -14.34
C ALA A 2 -16.80 3.17 -13.53
N ARG A 3 -15.74 3.75 -14.14
CA ARG A 3 -14.91 4.79 -13.51
C ARG A 3 -15.72 5.97 -13.00
N ILE A 4 -16.65 6.49 -13.80
CA ILE A 4 -17.49 7.66 -13.45
C ILE A 4 -18.35 7.35 -12.23
N ILE A 5 -18.96 6.16 -12.17
CA ILE A 5 -19.76 5.73 -11.02
C ILE A 5 -18.89 5.66 -9.76
N LEU A 6 -17.68 5.11 -9.87
CA LEU A 6 -16.75 4.98 -8.74
C LEU A 6 -16.22 6.33 -8.27
N GLU A 7 -15.90 7.25 -9.19
CA GLU A 7 -15.46 8.61 -8.86
C GLU A 7 -16.56 9.39 -8.14
N GLU A 8 -17.81 9.34 -8.63
CA GLU A 8 -18.94 9.95 -7.94
C GLU A 8 -19.18 9.30 -6.57
N ALA A 9 -19.04 7.98 -6.45
CA ALA A 9 -19.19 7.28 -5.17
C ALA A 9 -18.07 7.61 -4.16
N ASP A 10 -16.83 7.78 -4.62
CA ASP A 10 -15.69 8.12 -3.77
C ASP A 10 -15.81 9.57 -3.20
N GLU A 11 -16.66 10.43 -3.78
CA GLU A 11 -17.01 11.76 -3.23
C GLU A 11 -18.13 11.76 -2.17
N ARG A 12 -18.71 10.58 -1.89
CA ARG A 12 -19.89 10.43 -1.05
C ARG A 12 -19.54 9.72 0.25
N LEU A 13 -20.20 10.12 1.34
CA LEU A 13 -20.13 9.37 2.60
C LEU A 13 -21.10 8.18 2.52
N ILE A 14 -20.58 7.02 2.13
CA ILE A 14 -21.36 5.78 1.98
C ILE A 14 -21.09 4.87 3.18
N THR A 15 -22.07 4.74 4.06
CA THR A 15 -22.01 3.85 5.24
C THR A 15 -22.77 2.54 5.02
N ASN A 16 -23.62 2.47 4.00
CA ASN A 16 -24.39 1.29 3.68
C ASN A 16 -23.47 0.16 3.15
N GLN A 17 -23.42 -0.95 3.90
CA GLN A 17 -22.54 -2.07 3.60
C GLN A 17 -22.85 -2.74 2.26
N SER A 18 -24.12 -2.85 1.86
CA SER A 18 -24.52 -3.45 0.59
C SER A 18 -24.04 -2.61 -0.60
N MET A 19 -24.21 -1.28 -0.53
CA MET A 19 -23.71 -0.35 -1.55
C MET A 19 -22.19 -0.42 -1.67
N LEU A 20 -21.48 -0.45 -0.54
CA LEU A 20 -20.02 -0.57 -0.54
C LEU A 20 -19.55 -1.90 -1.14
N GLN A 21 -20.25 -3.01 -0.88
CA GLN A 21 -19.96 -4.30 -1.50
C GLN A 21 -20.17 -4.26 -3.01
N GLN A 22 -21.28 -3.69 -3.49
CA GLN A 22 -21.55 -3.54 -4.93
C GLN A 22 -20.50 -2.65 -5.62
N LEU A 23 -20.13 -1.51 -5.00
CA LEU A 23 -19.04 -0.65 -5.49
C LEU A 23 -17.69 -1.39 -5.52
N ASN A 24 -17.42 -2.24 -4.53
CA ASN A 24 -16.21 -3.06 -4.52
C ASN A 24 -16.20 -4.09 -5.66
N ILE A 25 -17.34 -4.70 -5.98
CA ILE A 25 -17.48 -5.62 -7.12
C ILE A 25 -17.22 -4.86 -8.43
N LEU A 26 -17.88 -3.71 -8.64
CA LEU A 26 -17.66 -2.87 -9.82
C LEU A 26 -16.20 -2.45 -9.96
N ARG A 27 -15.54 -2.07 -8.86
CA ARG A 27 -14.13 -1.68 -8.83
C ARG A 27 -13.20 -2.83 -9.23
N LYS A 28 -13.46 -4.05 -8.74
CA LYS A 28 -12.69 -5.24 -9.12
C LYS A 28 -12.85 -5.58 -10.60
N GLU A 29 -14.07 -5.56 -11.13
CA GLU A 29 -14.31 -5.80 -12.56
C GLU A 29 -13.70 -4.70 -13.42
N MET A 30 -13.74 -3.44 -12.97
CA MET A 30 -13.06 -2.34 -13.65
C MET A 30 -11.54 -2.57 -13.74
N TYR A 31 -10.89 -2.94 -12.64
CA TYR A 31 -9.44 -3.24 -12.66
C TYR A 31 -9.12 -4.42 -13.56
N ARG A 32 -9.95 -5.48 -13.54
CA ARG A 32 -9.82 -6.63 -14.42
C ARG A 32 -9.97 -6.25 -15.90
N GLY A 33 -10.89 -5.33 -16.21
CA GLY A 33 -11.07 -4.71 -17.52
C GLY A 33 -9.81 -4.01 -18.00
N TYR A 34 -9.29 -3.06 -17.22
CA TYR A 34 -8.05 -2.34 -17.56
C TYR A 34 -6.87 -3.28 -17.73
N TYR A 35 -6.70 -4.24 -16.82
CA TYR A 35 -5.60 -5.20 -16.89
C TYR A 35 -5.65 -6.05 -18.17
N THR A 36 -6.83 -6.58 -18.53
CA THR A 36 -7.00 -7.42 -19.72
C THR A 36 -6.80 -6.61 -21.00
N LEU A 37 -7.35 -5.40 -21.05
CA LEU A 37 -7.22 -4.50 -22.19
C LEU A 37 -5.75 -4.07 -22.41
N ASP A 38 -5.07 -3.65 -21.34
CA ASP A 38 -3.66 -3.25 -21.43
C ASP A 38 -2.78 -4.43 -21.84
N ARG A 39 -3.05 -5.64 -21.31
CA ARG A 39 -2.33 -6.85 -21.70
C ARG A 39 -2.53 -7.17 -23.18
N PHE A 40 -3.74 -7.01 -23.70
CA PHE A 40 -4.04 -7.16 -25.13
C PHE A 40 -3.25 -6.19 -25.98
N ARG A 41 -3.24 -4.90 -25.61
CA ARG A 41 -2.50 -3.85 -26.34
C ARG A 41 -0.99 -4.09 -26.34
N CYS A 42 -0.41 -4.44 -25.19
CA CYS A 42 1.01 -4.78 -25.10
C CYS A 42 1.37 -5.95 -26.02
N HIS A 43 0.53 -6.97 -26.10
CA HIS A 43 0.75 -8.14 -26.97
C HIS A 43 0.67 -7.78 -28.46
N VAL A 44 -0.28 -6.94 -28.88
CA VAL A 44 -0.42 -6.52 -30.29
C VAL A 44 0.83 -5.77 -30.76
N HIS A 45 1.32 -4.82 -29.95
CA HIS A 45 2.52 -4.06 -30.30
C HIS A 45 3.81 -4.89 -30.33
N GLU A 46 3.94 -5.90 -29.45
CA GLU A 46 5.08 -6.83 -29.51
C GLU A 46 5.07 -7.66 -30.80
N ALA A 47 3.89 -8.05 -31.29
CA ALA A 47 3.73 -8.80 -32.54
C ALA A 47 4.03 -7.95 -33.79
N ASP A 48 3.63 -6.68 -33.83
CA ASP A 48 3.90 -5.81 -34.98
C ASP A 48 5.38 -5.42 -35.11
N HIS A 49 6.07 -5.17 -33.99
CA HIS A 49 7.52 -4.87 -34.04
C HIS A 49 8.40 -6.06 -34.41
N THR A 50 7.89 -7.30 -34.35
CA THR A 50 8.60 -8.46 -34.90
C THR A 50 8.57 -8.56 -36.42
N LYS A 51 7.77 -7.72 -37.11
CA LYS A 51 7.68 -7.68 -38.57
C LYS A 51 8.58 -6.61 -39.22
N ASP A 52 8.94 -5.56 -38.49
CA ASP A 52 9.63 -4.38 -39.06
C ASP A 52 11.13 -4.29 -38.81
N HIS A 53 11.76 -5.31 -38.20
CA HIS A 53 13.22 -5.35 -37.98
C HIS A 53 13.82 -6.63 -38.57
N GLU A 54 13.79 -6.76 -39.89
CA GLU A 54 14.87 -7.46 -40.58
C GLU A 54 16.12 -6.57 -40.51
N VAL A 55 17.23 -7.13 -40.01
CA VAL A 55 18.56 -6.51 -39.82
C VAL A 55 18.77 -5.75 -38.49
N SER A 56 18.76 -6.48 -37.37
CA SER A 56 19.71 -6.25 -36.28
C SER A 56 19.83 -7.48 -35.36
N ASN A 57 20.98 -8.16 -35.44
CA ASN A 57 21.50 -9.21 -34.56
C ASN A 57 20.48 -10.19 -33.93
N HIS A 58 20.28 -11.28 -34.65
CA HIS A 58 19.56 -12.48 -34.24
C HIS A 58 19.97 -12.98 -32.84
N VAL A 59 19.07 -12.83 -31.86
CA VAL A 59 18.85 -13.86 -30.85
C VAL A 59 17.52 -14.51 -31.16
N ILE A 60 17.52 -15.41 -32.13
CA ILE A 60 16.41 -16.33 -32.35
C ILE A 60 16.25 -17.15 -31.06
N PRO A 61 15.06 -17.20 -30.44
CA PRO A 61 14.83 -18.11 -29.33
C PRO A 61 14.85 -19.54 -29.87
N SER A 62 16.01 -20.19 -29.74
CA SER A 62 16.19 -21.61 -30.02
C SER A 62 15.14 -22.42 -29.25
N LYS A 63 14.34 -23.20 -29.98
CA LYS A 63 13.33 -24.14 -29.44
C LYS A 63 13.93 -25.25 -28.55
N PHE A 64 15.26 -25.31 -28.39
CA PHE A 64 15.97 -26.41 -27.74
C PHE A 64 16.66 -26.04 -26.42
N ASN A 65 16.47 -24.84 -25.85
CA ASN A 65 17.05 -24.48 -24.55
C ASN A 65 15.98 -24.22 -23.47
N PRO A 66 15.82 -25.11 -22.46
CA PRO A 66 14.86 -24.94 -21.37
C PRO A 66 15.05 -23.65 -20.55
N ALA A 67 16.27 -23.10 -20.49
CA ALA A 67 16.62 -21.94 -19.67
C ALA A 67 16.21 -20.59 -20.29
N LYS A 68 15.84 -20.55 -21.59
CA LYS A 68 15.37 -19.33 -22.28
C LYS A 68 13.85 -19.30 -22.49
N ARG A 69 13.10 -20.24 -21.92
CA ARG A 69 11.65 -20.07 -21.78
C ARG A 69 11.40 -18.96 -20.77
N ILE A 70 11.19 -17.75 -21.25
CA ILE A 70 10.27 -16.83 -20.60
C ILE A 70 8.99 -17.66 -20.44
N ARG A 71 8.73 -18.13 -19.22
CA ARG A 71 7.51 -18.84 -18.89
C ARG A 71 6.39 -17.81 -18.98
N PHE A 72 5.84 -17.64 -20.17
CA PHE A 72 4.44 -17.27 -20.26
C PHE A 72 3.68 -18.45 -19.67
N CYS A 73 3.25 -18.30 -18.41
CA CYS A 73 2.18 -19.13 -17.91
C CYS A 73 1.00 -18.89 -18.85
N ARG A 74 0.75 -19.87 -19.72
CA ARG A 74 -0.49 -20.03 -20.49
C ARG A 74 -1.56 -20.38 -19.46
N VAL A 75 -1.92 -19.41 -18.61
CA VAL A 75 -3.00 -19.56 -17.65
C VAL A 75 -4.29 -19.48 -18.46
N SER A 76 -5.00 -20.61 -18.50
CA SER A 76 -6.24 -20.85 -19.23
C SER A 76 -6.07 -21.00 -20.75
N GLY A 77 -6.58 -22.10 -21.30
CA GLY A 77 -6.57 -22.41 -22.74
C GLY A 77 -7.45 -21.53 -23.61
N LYS A 78 -7.85 -20.34 -23.13
CA LYS A 78 -8.63 -19.34 -23.85
C LYS A 78 -7.73 -18.33 -24.54
N SER A 79 -8.09 -17.92 -25.76
CA SER A 79 -7.39 -16.82 -26.43
C SER A 79 -7.51 -15.51 -25.63
N LEU A 80 -6.57 -14.58 -25.82
CA LEU A 80 -6.62 -13.27 -25.15
C LEU A 80 -7.86 -12.47 -25.56
N GLU A 81 -8.34 -12.69 -26.79
CA GLU A 81 -9.57 -12.12 -27.31
C GLU A 81 -10.82 -12.66 -26.59
N GLU A 82 -10.90 -13.97 -26.34
CA GLU A 82 -11.97 -14.55 -25.51
C GLU A 82 -11.95 -14.00 -24.08
N GLN A 83 -10.76 -13.77 -23.50
CA GLN A 83 -10.66 -13.16 -22.17
C GLN A 83 -11.18 -11.72 -22.19
N LEU A 84 -10.86 -10.94 -23.23
CA LEU A 84 -11.36 -9.58 -23.41
C LEU A 84 -12.88 -9.55 -23.53
N GLN A 85 -13.47 -10.41 -24.37
CA GLN A 85 -14.92 -10.53 -24.54
C GLN A 85 -15.61 -10.95 -23.23
N GLN A 86 -15.02 -11.92 -22.51
CA GLN A 86 -15.56 -12.36 -21.23
C GLN A 86 -15.59 -11.22 -20.20
N VAL A 87 -14.49 -10.48 -20.07
CA VAL A 87 -14.39 -9.36 -19.12
C VAL A 87 -15.33 -8.21 -19.52
N PHE A 88 -15.47 -7.95 -20.82
CA PHE A 88 -16.40 -6.96 -21.33
C PHE A 88 -17.84 -7.29 -20.92
N GLY A 89 -18.30 -8.52 -21.19
CA GLY A 89 -19.65 -8.96 -20.79
C GLY A 89 -19.85 -8.96 -19.26
N SER A 90 -18.86 -9.39 -18.47
CA SER A 90 -18.94 -9.30 -17.00
C SER A 90 -19.06 -7.85 -16.51
N LEU A 91 -18.35 -6.92 -17.13
CA LEU A 91 -18.38 -5.51 -16.76
C LEU A 91 -19.72 -4.85 -17.14
N GLU A 92 -20.30 -5.23 -18.29
CA GLU A 92 -21.63 -4.75 -18.69
C GLU A 92 -22.70 -5.16 -17.69
N VAL A 93 -22.77 -6.44 -17.35
CA VAL A 93 -23.70 -6.97 -16.32
C VAL A 93 -23.49 -6.24 -14.99
N THR A 94 -22.23 -6.09 -14.56
CA THR A 94 -21.93 -5.41 -13.29
C THR A 94 -22.34 -3.94 -13.32
N ILE A 95 -22.27 -3.25 -14.46
CA ILE A 95 -22.72 -1.86 -14.57
C ILE A 95 -24.25 -1.77 -14.57
N GLU A 96 -24.94 -2.72 -15.20
CA GLU A 96 -26.40 -2.80 -15.19
C GLU A 96 -26.94 -3.01 -13.77
N ASP A 97 -26.31 -3.90 -13.01
CA ASP A 97 -26.66 -4.18 -11.61
C ASP A 97 -26.43 -2.97 -10.66
N MET A 98 -25.69 -1.95 -11.10
CA MET A 98 -25.41 -0.75 -10.30
C MET A 98 -26.53 0.31 -10.36
N GLY A 99 -27.64 0.04 -11.07
CA GLY A 99 -28.76 0.98 -11.21
C GLY A 99 -29.28 1.51 -9.87
N GLU A 100 -29.54 0.62 -8.91
CA GLU A 100 -30.01 1.01 -7.57
C GLU A 100 -28.96 1.82 -6.80
N VAL A 101 -27.70 1.38 -6.81
CA VAL A 101 -26.59 2.10 -6.14
C VAL A 101 -26.50 3.52 -6.66
N VAL A 102 -26.50 3.70 -7.98
CA VAL A 102 -26.41 5.02 -8.63
C VAL A 102 -27.58 5.92 -8.23
N MET A 103 -28.80 5.37 -8.11
CA MET A 103 -29.96 6.11 -7.61
C MET A 103 -29.77 6.55 -6.15
N PHE A 104 -29.26 5.67 -5.28
CA PHE A 104 -29.06 5.97 -3.86
C PHE A 104 -27.85 6.88 -3.57
N LEU A 105 -26.84 6.95 -4.45
CA LEU A 105 -25.67 7.83 -4.26
C LEU A 105 -26.08 9.30 -4.04
N ASN A 106 -27.16 9.75 -4.66
CA ASN A 106 -27.67 11.12 -4.49
C ASN A 106 -28.19 11.40 -3.08
N SER A 107 -28.61 10.36 -2.35
CA SER A 107 -29.07 10.47 -0.96
C SER A 107 -27.92 10.47 0.05
N CYS A 108 -26.71 10.08 -0.38
CA CYS A 108 -25.51 10.11 0.46
C CYS A 108 -24.96 11.54 0.53
N PRO A 109 -24.65 12.06 1.74
CA PRO A 109 -23.97 13.35 1.89
C PRO A 109 -22.66 13.37 1.12
N ARG A 110 -22.36 14.50 0.48
CA ARG A 110 -21.02 14.73 -0.09
C ARG A 110 -20.02 14.96 1.05
N LEU A 111 -18.83 14.42 0.88
CA LEU A 111 -17.71 14.74 1.76
C LEU A 111 -17.28 16.19 1.47
N CYS A 112 -17.70 17.15 2.30
CA CYS A 112 -17.36 18.56 2.10
C CYS A 112 -15.85 18.81 2.33
N ARG A 113 -15.22 19.50 1.36
CA ARG A 113 -13.92 20.21 1.42
C ARG A 113 -12.64 19.36 1.55
N GLN A 114 -12.24 18.74 0.45
CA GLN A 114 -10.95 18.94 -0.24
C GLN A 114 -11.09 18.32 -1.63
N PRO A 115 -10.39 18.78 -2.68
CA PRO A 115 -10.43 18.08 -3.96
C PRO A 115 -9.78 16.70 -3.76
N TYR A 116 -10.60 15.69 -3.47
CA TYR A 116 -10.18 14.30 -3.30
C TYR A 116 -9.87 13.73 -4.68
N SER A 117 -8.78 14.21 -5.26
CA SER A 117 -8.30 13.70 -6.54
C SER A 117 -7.87 12.25 -6.37
N MET A 118 -8.11 11.41 -7.38
CA MET A 118 -7.51 10.07 -7.49
C MET A 118 -6.00 10.12 -7.20
N HIS A 119 -5.33 11.24 -7.53
CA HIS A 119 -3.93 11.50 -7.19
C HIS A 119 -3.67 11.57 -5.69
N LEU A 120 -4.53 12.20 -4.88
CA LEU A 120 -4.41 12.17 -3.43
C LEU A 120 -4.65 10.76 -2.88
N LEU A 121 -5.62 9.99 -3.42
CA LEU A 121 -5.83 8.59 -3.06
C LEU A 121 -4.62 7.69 -3.37
N LEU A 122 -3.97 7.94 -4.51
CA LEU A 122 -2.78 7.23 -4.97
C LEU A 122 -1.55 7.59 -4.13
N ASP A 123 -1.35 8.87 -3.84
CA ASP A 123 -0.30 9.35 -2.94
C ASP A 123 -0.52 8.82 -1.51
N LYS A 124 -1.78 8.72 -1.10
CA LYS A 124 -2.26 8.17 0.18
C LYS A 124 -2.42 6.66 0.18
N CYS A 125 -2.09 5.96 -0.90
CA CYS A 125 -2.01 4.50 -0.88
C CYS A 125 -3.35 3.76 -0.63
N LEU A 126 -4.49 4.46 -0.71
CA LEU A 126 -5.81 3.97 -0.28
C LEU A 126 -6.63 3.32 -1.41
N LEU A 127 -6.07 3.23 -2.62
CA LEU A 127 -6.78 2.71 -3.78
C LEU A 127 -7.26 1.27 -3.54
N GLY A 128 -8.59 1.07 -3.58
CA GLY A 128 -9.21 -0.23 -3.35
C GLY A 128 -9.32 -0.66 -1.89
N ARG A 129 -9.07 0.25 -0.94
CA ARG A 129 -9.12 -0.01 0.52
C ARG A 129 -10.36 0.55 1.22
N GLN A 130 -11.41 0.88 0.47
CA GLN A 130 -12.60 1.55 1.00
C GLN A 130 -13.30 0.71 2.08
N MET A 131 -13.38 -0.61 1.89
CA MET A 131 -14.00 -1.52 2.88
C MET A 131 -13.18 -1.59 4.16
N GLU A 132 -11.85 -1.69 4.05
CA GLU A 132 -10.95 -1.68 5.20
C GLU A 132 -11.03 -0.35 5.96
N MET A 133 -11.04 0.78 5.23
CA MET A 133 -11.20 2.10 5.81
C MET A 133 -12.53 2.22 6.57
N GLU A 134 -13.64 1.85 5.93
CA GLU A 134 -14.97 1.92 6.54
C GLU A 134 -15.07 1.03 7.79
N HIS A 135 -14.40 -0.12 7.81
CA HIS A 135 -14.33 -0.97 9.01
C HIS A 135 -13.65 -0.26 10.18
N ILE A 136 -12.51 0.41 9.92
CA ILE A 136 -11.80 1.21 10.94
C ILE A 136 -12.67 2.38 11.39
N MET A 137 -13.29 3.10 10.46
CA MET A 137 -14.14 4.25 10.77
C MET A 137 -15.36 3.87 11.60
N ASN A 138 -16.03 2.76 11.26
CA ASN A 138 -17.12 2.22 12.05
C ASN A 138 -16.66 1.85 13.46
N PHE A 139 -15.51 1.20 13.61
CA PHE A 139 -14.95 0.92 14.93
C PHE A 139 -14.69 2.21 15.72
N LEU A 140 -14.02 3.20 15.11
CA LEU A 140 -13.61 4.43 15.80
C LEU A 140 -14.80 5.33 16.16
N LEU A 141 -15.80 5.43 15.29
CA LEU A 141 -16.95 6.32 15.45
C LEU A 141 -18.16 5.64 16.12
N LYS A 142 -18.13 4.33 16.34
CA LYS A 142 -19.19 3.62 17.09
C LYS A 142 -19.47 4.29 18.44
N GLU A 143 -20.73 4.57 18.72
CA GLU A 143 -21.18 5.09 20.02
C GLU A 143 -20.92 4.09 21.15
N ASP A 144 -20.60 4.63 22.31
CA ASP A 144 -20.26 3.83 23.48
C ASP A 144 -21.55 3.28 24.10
N ILE A 145 -21.59 1.97 24.37
CA ILE A 145 -22.78 1.35 24.93
C ILE A 145 -22.85 1.71 26.42
N PRO A 146 -23.99 2.23 26.92
CA PRO A 146 -24.15 2.54 28.34
C PRO A 146 -23.89 1.29 29.20
N GLY A 147 -22.86 1.33 30.04
CA GLY A 147 -22.48 0.22 30.93
C GLY A 147 -21.35 -0.69 30.43
N ASP A 148 -20.85 -0.49 29.20
CA ASP A 148 -19.63 -1.18 28.75
C ASP A 148 -18.40 -0.44 29.29
N GLU A 149 -17.71 -1.07 30.25
CA GLU A 149 -16.48 -0.52 30.84
C GLU A 149 -15.21 -0.91 30.08
N ASN A 150 -15.35 -1.67 28.98
CA ASN A 150 -14.21 -2.16 28.24
C ASN A 150 -13.75 -1.17 27.17
N THR A 151 -12.46 -0.84 27.19
CA THR A 151 -11.79 -0.15 26.09
C THR A 151 -11.87 -1.00 24.83
N GLY A 152 -12.45 -0.46 23.75
CA GLY A 152 -12.56 -1.19 22.49
C GLY A 152 -11.18 -1.45 21.87
N VAL A 153 -10.94 -2.65 21.35
CA VAL A 153 -9.70 -3.05 20.69
C VAL A 153 -9.98 -3.59 19.29
N LEU A 154 -9.38 -2.97 18.28
CA LEU A 154 -9.41 -3.43 16.88
C LEU A 154 -8.03 -3.97 16.47
N PRO A 155 -7.90 -5.30 16.26
CA PRO A 155 -6.71 -5.87 15.66
C PRO A 155 -6.70 -5.66 14.14
N ILE A 156 -5.58 -5.16 13.60
CA ILE A 156 -5.33 -5.03 12.16
C ILE A 156 -4.17 -5.97 11.80
N ILE A 157 -4.48 -7.02 11.05
CA ILE A 157 -3.55 -8.10 10.74
C ILE A 157 -3.25 -8.06 9.25
N GLY A 158 -1.99 -8.21 8.88
CA GLY A 158 -1.65 -8.34 7.47
C GLY A 158 -0.17 -8.41 7.22
N PRO A 159 0.24 -8.85 6.02
CA PRO A 159 1.64 -9.03 5.67
C PRO A 159 2.49 -7.76 5.84
N TRP A 160 3.81 -7.95 5.76
CA TRP A 160 4.77 -6.85 5.78
C TRP A 160 4.49 -5.85 4.66
N ARG A 161 4.48 -4.55 4.98
CA ARG A 161 4.30 -3.45 4.00
C ARG A 161 3.07 -3.58 3.08
N VAL A 162 2.00 -4.21 3.59
CA VAL A 162 0.70 -4.28 2.91
C VAL A 162 -0.12 -2.97 2.98
N GLY A 163 0.33 -2.02 3.83
CA GLY A 163 -0.31 -0.71 4.01
C GLY A 163 -1.13 -0.53 5.31
N LYS A 164 -0.89 -1.36 6.35
CA LYS A 164 -1.61 -1.24 7.64
C LYS A 164 -1.46 0.14 8.27
N SER A 165 -0.22 0.60 8.45
CA SER A 165 0.09 1.91 9.05
C SER A 165 -0.55 3.05 8.26
N THR A 166 -0.49 2.97 6.92
CA THR A 166 -1.12 3.97 6.06
C THR A 166 -2.64 4.02 6.24
N LEU A 167 -3.32 2.86 6.38
CA LEU A 167 -4.75 2.83 6.67
C LEU A 167 -5.09 3.49 8.00
N ILE A 168 -4.29 3.21 9.04
CA ILE A 168 -4.49 3.77 10.38
C ILE A 168 -4.27 5.28 10.37
N GLU A 169 -3.17 5.74 9.77
CA GLU A 169 -2.85 7.17 9.65
C GLU A 169 -3.95 7.93 8.91
N HIS A 170 -4.54 7.32 7.87
CA HIS A 170 -5.66 7.94 7.18
C HIS A 170 -6.95 8.02 7.99
N ALA A 171 -7.28 6.98 8.75
CA ALA A 171 -8.41 7.03 9.67
C ALA A 171 -8.18 8.10 10.76
N CYS A 172 -6.95 8.22 11.27
CA CYS A 172 -6.57 9.22 12.28
C CYS A 172 -6.53 10.66 11.73
N ALA A 173 -6.39 10.82 10.42
CA ALA A 173 -6.45 12.12 9.76
C ALA A 173 -7.90 12.61 9.52
N ASP A 174 -8.90 11.73 9.60
CA ASP A 174 -10.32 12.11 9.45
C ASP A 174 -10.74 13.07 10.57
N GLU A 175 -11.35 14.19 10.21
CA GLU A 175 -11.75 15.22 11.17
C GLU A 175 -12.72 14.70 12.23
N ARG A 176 -13.61 13.76 11.88
CA ARG A 176 -14.55 13.17 12.84
C ARG A 176 -13.82 12.36 13.91
N VAL A 177 -12.72 11.69 13.54
CA VAL A 177 -11.85 10.97 14.47
C VAL A 177 -11.07 11.97 15.33
N ARG A 178 -10.44 12.98 14.71
CA ARG A 178 -9.69 14.04 15.41
C ARG A 178 -10.55 14.86 16.38
N ASN A 179 -11.83 15.03 16.07
CA ASN A 179 -12.79 15.73 16.92
C ASN A 179 -13.31 14.84 18.06
N ARG A 180 -13.35 13.50 17.87
CA ARG A 180 -13.81 12.55 18.89
C ARG A 180 -12.78 12.27 19.97
N PHE A 181 -11.49 12.19 19.60
CA PHE A 181 -10.42 11.86 20.53
C PHE A 181 -9.66 13.11 20.94
N PHE A 182 -9.50 13.30 22.25
CA PHE A 182 -8.66 14.36 22.81
C PHE A 182 -7.22 14.22 22.35
N GLN A 183 -6.72 12.99 22.26
CA GLN A 183 -5.34 12.74 21.84
C GLN A 183 -5.22 11.40 21.11
N ILE A 184 -4.36 11.37 20.09
CA ILE A 184 -3.97 10.16 19.36
C ILE A 184 -2.50 9.89 19.67
N VAL A 185 -2.21 8.72 20.23
CA VAL A 185 -0.88 8.32 20.69
C VAL A 185 -0.45 7.07 19.97
N HIS A 186 0.77 7.07 19.42
CA HIS A 186 1.37 5.95 18.71
C HIS A 186 2.50 5.33 19.53
N PHE A 187 2.53 3.99 19.57
CA PHE A 187 3.53 3.17 20.23
C PHE A 187 4.14 2.21 19.22
N SER A 188 5.47 2.15 19.24
CA SER A 188 6.30 1.17 18.55
C SER A 188 6.69 0.01 19.48
N ASP A 189 7.32 -1.04 18.95
CA ASP A 189 7.80 -2.18 19.74
C ASP A 189 8.75 -1.74 20.88
N ASP A 190 9.64 -0.79 20.61
CA ASP A 190 10.65 -0.32 21.57
C ASP A 190 10.00 0.38 22.77
N ASP A 191 8.88 1.06 22.55
CA ASP A 191 8.12 1.76 23.60
C ASP A 191 7.40 0.77 24.56
N LEU A 192 7.32 -0.51 24.18
CA LEU A 192 6.64 -1.55 24.95
C LEU A 192 7.59 -2.35 25.85
N GLU A 193 8.90 -2.33 25.60
CA GLU A 193 9.90 -3.03 26.43
C GLU A 193 10.08 -2.36 27.80
N ASP A 194 9.97 -1.03 27.86
CA ASP A 194 10.14 -0.22 29.08
C ASP A 194 8.83 0.20 29.76
N ALA A 195 7.69 -0.30 29.30
CA ALA A 195 6.37 0.18 29.73
C ALA A 195 6.02 -0.18 31.19
N ASN A 196 6.52 0.60 32.14
CA ASN A 196 5.82 0.92 33.36
C ASN A 196 4.55 1.68 32.96
N MET A 197 3.43 0.97 32.94
CA MET A 197 2.14 1.34 32.30
C MET A 197 1.39 2.51 32.95
N VAL A 198 2.07 3.34 33.72
CA VAL A 198 1.48 4.49 34.42
C VAL A 198 1.28 5.68 33.46
N THR A 199 1.91 5.68 32.28
CA THR A 199 1.97 6.85 31.38
C THR A 199 1.71 6.51 29.92
N LEU A 200 0.65 5.73 29.61
CA LEU A 200 0.15 5.55 28.22
C LEU A 200 -0.14 6.89 27.49
N ARG A 201 -0.18 8.00 28.23
CA ARG A 201 -0.32 9.37 27.73
C ARG A 201 1.01 10.03 27.32
N ASP A 202 2.12 9.67 27.96
CA ASP A 202 3.38 10.42 27.92
C ASP A 202 4.57 9.64 27.35
N CYS A 203 4.45 8.32 27.18
CA CYS A 203 5.53 7.48 26.63
C CYS A 203 5.44 7.26 25.11
N GLY A 204 4.26 7.42 24.52
CA GLY A 204 4.09 7.25 23.07
C GLY A 204 4.21 8.56 22.31
N VAL A 205 4.44 8.46 21.01
CA VAL A 205 4.49 9.62 20.11
C VAL A 205 3.09 10.20 19.94
N ILE A 206 2.91 11.46 20.33
CA ILE A 206 1.64 12.17 20.19
C ILE A 206 1.47 12.59 18.73
N LYS A 207 0.53 11.96 18.02
CA LYS A 207 0.23 12.24 16.60
C LYS A 207 -0.77 13.38 16.42
N HIS A 208 -1.67 13.55 17.38
CA HIS A 208 -2.71 14.59 17.37
C HIS A 208 -3.14 14.91 18.79
N GLN A 209 -3.42 16.18 19.07
CA GLN A 209 -4.00 16.63 20.33
C GLN A 209 -5.05 17.72 20.05
N ASN A 210 -6.29 17.45 20.44
CA ASN A 210 -7.39 18.39 20.37
C ASN A 210 -7.43 19.25 21.64
N ARG A 211 -7.37 20.57 21.50
CA ARG A 211 -7.35 21.53 22.63
C ARG A 211 -8.76 21.95 23.11
N GLY A 212 -9.82 21.32 22.61
CA GLY A 212 -11.19 21.57 23.07
C GLY A 212 -11.45 21.08 24.49
N THR A 213 -12.50 21.60 25.15
CA THR A 213 -12.96 21.23 26.51
C THR A 213 -13.74 19.90 26.57
N GLY A 214 -13.45 18.98 25.64
CA GLY A 214 -14.14 17.70 25.54
C GLY A 214 -13.65 16.65 26.55
N GLU A 215 -14.31 15.49 26.55
CA GLU A 215 -13.88 14.32 27.32
C GLU A 215 -12.47 13.88 26.88
N GLU A 216 -11.61 13.50 27.84
CA GLU A 216 -10.20 13.11 27.63
C GLU A 216 -10.03 11.72 26.98
N ARG A 217 -10.82 11.43 25.93
CA ARG A 217 -10.79 10.16 25.20
C ARG A 217 -9.49 10.02 24.42
N LEU A 218 -8.82 8.88 24.57
CA LEU A 218 -7.59 8.57 23.85
C LEU A 218 -7.84 7.58 22.72
N LEU A 219 -7.14 7.77 21.60
CA LEU A 219 -6.92 6.73 20.60
C LEU A 219 -5.47 6.26 20.71
N ILE A 220 -5.28 5.00 21.09
CA ILE A 220 -3.97 4.39 21.24
C ILE A 220 -3.72 3.51 20.02
N ILE A 221 -2.59 3.72 19.34
CA ILE A 221 -2.15 2.94 18.19
C ILE A 221 -0.90 2.18 18.60
N ILE A 222 -0.92 0.86 18.44
CA ILE A 222 0.20 -0.02 18.78
C ILE A 222 0.59 -0.76 17.50
N GLU A 223 1.79 -0.51 16.97
CA GLU A 223 2.29 -1.19 15.78
C GLU A 223 3.41 -2.16 16.14
N LEU A 224 3.12 -3.46 16.02
CA LEU A 224 4.00 -4.53 16.43
C LEU A 224 4.79 -5.13 15.27
N SER A 225 6.11 -5.15 15.38
CA SER A 225 6.99 -5.88 14.47
C SER A 225 7.20 -7.33 14.96
N ARG A 226 7.15 -7.57 16.28
CA ARG A 226 7.29 -8.88 16.94
C ARG A 226 5.98 -9.34 17.59
N ASP A 227 5.96 -10.61 17.99
CA ASP A 227 4.85 -11.16 18.78
C ASP A 227 4.95 -10.68 20.22
N ILE A 228 3.87 -10.09 20.73
CA ILE A 228 3.69 -9.83 22.16
C ILE A 228 3.04 -11.03 22.84
N ASP A 229 3.53 -11.39 24.03
CA ASP A 229 2.91 -12.45 24.83
C ASP A 229 1.61 -11.97 25.51
N GLU A 230 0.82 -12.94 25.95
CA GLU A 230 -0.51 -12.70 26.51
C GLU A 230 -0.48 -12.01 27.88
N ALA A 231 0.57 -12.25 28.68
CA ALA A 231 0.72 -11.60 29.97
C ALA A 231 1.07 -10.12 29.81
N ALA A 232 1.96 -9.79 28.88
CA ALA A 232 2.31 -8.43 28.51
C ALA A 232 1.08 -7.68 27.95
N TRP A 233 0.33 -8.29 27.04
CA TRP A 233 -0.93 -7.71 26.55
C TRP A 233 -1.96 -7.52 27.67
N SER A 234 -2.15 -8.52 28.53
CA SER A 234 -3.12 -8.44 29.65
C SER A 234 -2.80 -7.31 30.61
N ARG A 235 -1.51 -7.10 30.93
CA ARG A 235 -1.05 -5.95 31.71
C ARG A 235 -1.42 -4.64 31.01
N LEU A 236 -1.12 -4.52 29.71
CA LEU A 236 -1.34 -3.29 28.92
C LEU A 236 -2.82 -2.94 28.87
N TYR A 237 -3.64 -3.94 28.57
CA TYR A 237 -5.07 -3.77 28.49
C TYR A 237 -5.66 -3.40 29.85
N SER A 238 -5.22 -4.04 30.94
CA SER A 238 -5.66 -3.72 32.30
C SER A 238 -5.28 -2.30 32.74
N ALA A 239 -4.07 -1.85 32.39
CA ALA A 239 -3.64 -0.48 32.65
C ALA A 239 -4.48 0.53 31.86
N SER A 240 -4.75 0.24 30.58
CA SER A 240 -5.59 1.12 29.75
C SER A 240 -6.95 1.34 30.41
N LYS A 241 -7.64 0.28 30.86
CA LYS A 241 -8.95 0.39 31.53
C LYS A 241 -8.96 1.27 32.77
N ARG A 242 -7.84 1.35 33.48
CA ARG A 242 -7.72 2.13 34.72
C ARG A 242 -7.35 3.60 34.47
N CYS A 243 -6.60 3.86 33.40
CA CYS A 243 -5.91 5.13 33.20
C CYS A 243 -6.51 5.99 32.07
N VAL A 244 -7.38 5.45 31.22
CA VAL A 244 -7.97 6.19 30.09
C VAL A 244 -9.46 6.44 30.30
N ALA A 245 -9.96 7.55 29.75
CA ALA A 245 -11.38 7.88 29.83
C ALA A 245 -12.25 6.85 29.10
N LYS A 246 -13.49 6.67 29.57
CA LYS A 246 -14.50 5.86 28.87
C LYS A 246 -14.69 6.36 27.44
N GLY A 247 -14.87 5.45 26.49
CA GLY A 247 -14.95 5.76 25.06
C GLY A 247 -13.58 5.87 24.35
N SER A 248 -12.46 5.70 25.06
CA SER A 248 -11.14 5.51 24.46
C SER A 248 -11.07 4.19 23.68
N LYS A 249 -10.22 4.14 22.66
CA LYS A 249 -10.09 2.97 21.76
C LYS A 249 -8.63 2.64 21.50
N ILE A 250 -8.36 1.36 21.24
CA ILE A 250 -7.04 0.82 20.90
C ILE A 250 -7.10 0.20 19.50
N ILE A 251 -6.13 0.54 18.66
CA ILE A 251 -5.82 -0.18 17.43
C ILE A 251 -4.49 -0.90 17.65
N VAL A 252 -4.46 -2.21 17.44
CA VAL A 252 -3.23 -3.00 17.48
C VAL A 252 -2.97 -3.58 16.10
N ALA A 253 -1.84 -3.26 15.49
CA ALA A 253 -1.48 -3.70 14.15
C ALA A 253 -0.27 -4.64 14.19
N SER A 254 -0.34 -5.77 13.49
CA SER A 254 0.78 -6.73 13.43
C SER A 254 0.79 -7.53 12.13
N ARG A 255 1.90 -8.24 11.89
CA ARG A 255 1.99 -9.31 10.89
C ARG A 255 1.35 -10.62 11.36
N SER A 256 1.35 -10.85 12.66
CA SER A 256 0.99 -12.12 13.26
C SER A 256 -0.51 -12.24 13.46
N ASP A 257 -1.10 -13.37 13.07
CA ASP A 257 -2.53 -13.61 13.31
C ASP A 257 -2.84 -13.79 14.80
N LYS A 258 -1.82 -14.01 15.65
CA LYS A 258 -1.96 -14.17 17.11
C LYS A 258 -2.60 -12.97 17.78
N ILE A 259 -2.49 -11.76 17.22
CA ILE A 259 -3.13 -10.56 17.81
C ILE A 259 -4.66 -10.56 17.64
N ALA A 260 -5.22 -11.47 16.83
CA ALA A 260 -6.67 -11.55 16.64
C ALA A 260 -7.41 -11.78 17.97
N ARG A 261 -6.82 -12.55 18.90
CA ARG A 261 -7.41 -12.85 20.22
C ARG A 261 -7.41 -11.65 21.18
N PHE A 262 -6.66 -10.60 20.86
CA PHE A 262 -6.60 -9.37 21.66
C PHE A 262 -7.76 -8.42 21.37
N GLY A 263 -8.48 -8.65 20.27
CA GLY A 263 -9.58 -7.79 19.83
C GLY A 263 -10.84 -7.95 20.67
N THR A 264 -11.52 -6.83 20.92
CA THR A 264 -12.93 -6.84 21.36
C THR A 264 -13.87 -6.85 20.16
N THR A 265 -13.35 -6.68 18.95
CA THR A 265 -14.06 -6.79 17.67
C THR A 265 -13.35 -7.77 16.75
N GLN A 266 -14.03 -8.17 15.67
CA GLN A 266 -13.42 -8.99 14.63
C GLN A 266 -12.17 -8.31 14.07
N ALA A 267 -11.08 -9.05 13.96
CA ALA A 267 -9.82 -8.53 13.41
C ALA A 267 -9.93 -8.21 11.92
N LEU A 268 -9.50 -7.01 11.54
CA LEU A 268 -9.42 -6.55 10.17
C LEU A 268 -8.19 -7.14 9.48
N ARG A 269 -8.40 -7.94 8.43
CA ARG A 269 -7.32 -8.58 7.68
C ARG A 269 -7.02 -7.85 6.38
N VAL A 270 -5.86 -7.21 6.31
CA VAL A 270 -5.37 -6.46 5.16
C VAL A 270 -4.51 -7.39 4.30
N LYS A 271 -4.97 -7.69 3.09
CA LYS A 271 -4.27 -8.53 2.10
C LYS A 271 -3.57 -7.68 1.04
N TYR A 272 -2.58 -8.21 0.32
CA TYR A 272 -2.05 -7.53 -0.86
C TYR A 272 -3.14 -7.27 -1.89
N LEU A 273 -2.95 -6.22 -2.70
CA LEU A 273 -3.81 -5.95 -3.84
C LEU A 273 -3.72 -7.11 -4.83
N THR A 274 -4.83 -7.40 -5.52
CA THR A 274 -4.79 -8.36 -6.64
C THR A 274 -3.89 -7.83 -7.75
N GLN A 275 -3.46 -8.70 -8.66
CA GLN A 275 -2.58 -8.30 -9.77
C GLN A 275 -3.19 -7.19 -10.61
N GLU A 276 -4.48 -7.24 -10.87
CA GLU A 276 -5.25 -6.27 -11.65
C GLU A 276 -5.34 -4.93 -10.91
N ALA A 277 -5.70 -4.97 -9.62
CA ALA A 277 -5.79 -3.78 -8.79
C ALA A 277 -4.42 -3.11 -8.61
N TYR A 278 -3.38 -3.91 -8.40
CA TYR A 278 -2.01 -3.43 -8.26
C TYR A 278 -1.45 -2.90 -9.58
N TRP A 279 -1.77 -3.52 -10.72
CA TRP A 279 -1.41 -2.96 -12.03
C TRP A 279 -2.06 -1.60 -12.22
N TYR A 280 -3.36 -1.48 -11.97
CA TYR A 280 -4.05 -0.19 -12.06
C TYR A 280 -3.39 0.86 -11.15
N PHE A 281 -3.16 0.50 -9.88
CA PHE A 281 -2.45 1.34 -8.92
C PHE A 281 -1.08 1.80 -9.42
N PHE A 282 -0.24 0.85 -9.84
CA PHE A 282 1.13 1.09 -10.28
C PHE A 282 1.17 1.91 -11.57
N LYS A 283 0.27 1.64 -12.52
CA LYS A 283 0.14 2.35 -13.80
C LYS A 283 -0.18 3.82 -13.54
N VAL A 284 -1.25 4.12 -12.80
CA VAL A 284 -1.63 5.51 -12.54
C VAL A 284 -0.55 6.22 -11.71
N ARG A 285 0.06 5.53 -10.73
CA ARG A 285 1.13 6.13 -9.94
C ARG A 285 2.39 6.40 -10.76
N THR A 286 2.78 5.54 -11.68
CA THR A 286 4.05 5.65 -12.42
C THR A 286 3.93 6.58 -13.62
N PHE A 287 2.86 6.47 -14.40
CA PHE A 287 2.67 7.31 -15.59
C PHE A 287 2.05 8.69 -15.24
N GLY A 288 1.31 8.79 -14.13
CA GLY A 288 0.68 10.06 -13.74
C GLY A 288 -0.31 10.52 -14.80
N SER A 289 -0.10 11.73 -15.33
CA SER A 289 -0.89 12.30 -16.43
C SER A 289 -0.42 11.89 -17.82
N ILE A 290 0.73 11.21 -17.93
CA ILE A 290 1.24 10.71 -19.21
C ILE A 290 0.37 9.54 -19.64
N ASP A 291 -0.10 9.55 -20.89
CA ASP A 291 -0.86 8.42 -21.40
C ASP A 291 0.08 7.23 -21.64
N ALA A 292 -0.13 6.16 -20.88
CA ALA A 292 0.63 4.92 -21.06
C ALA A 292 0.37 4.28 -22.44
N GLU A 293 -0.75 4.60 -23.09
CA GLU A 293 -1.11 4.12 -24.43
C GLU A 293 -0.16 4.66 -25.51
N GLU A 294 0.40 5.86 -25.33
CA GLU A 294 1.41 6.44 -26.22
C GLU A 294 2.80 5.78 -26.06
N HIS A 295 2.98 4.96 -25.01
CA HIS A 295 4.25 4.35 -24.67
C HIS A 295 4.14 2.83 -24.44
N PRO A 296 3.71 2.04 -25.45
CA PRO A 296 3.36 0.62 -25.27
C PRO A 296 4.52 -0.24 -24.76
N LYS A 297 5.78 0.05 -25.16
CA LYS A 297 6.96 -0.66 -24.64
C LYS A 297 7.20 -0.40 -23.16
N LEU A 298 7.05 0.85 -22.70
CA LEU A 298 7.17 1.21 -21.28
C LEU A 298 6.01 0.61 -20.49
N ALA A 299 4.79 0.62 -21.04
CA ALA A 299 3.63 0.00 -20.42
C ALA A 299 3.82 -1.51 -20.23
N SER A 300 4.36 -2.23 -21.22
CA SER A 300 4.68 -3.66 -21.11
C SER A 300 5.71 -3.93 -20.00
N ILE A 301 6.80 -3.17 -19.97
CA ILE A 301 7.84 -3.28 -18.92
C ILE A 301 7.26 -3.00 -17.53
N ALA A 302 6.49 -1.92 -17.38
CA ALA A 302 5.84 -1.58 -16.11
C ALA A 302 4.85 -2.64 -15.67
N MET A 303 4.10 -3.25 -16.60
CA MET A 303 3.18 -4.33 -16.29
C MET A 303 3.94 -5.53 -15.72
N ASP A 304 5.05 -5.91 -16.36
CA ASP A 304 5.94 -6.95 -15.86
C ASP A 304 6.50 -6.63 -14.46
N MET A 305 6.95 -5.39 -14.23
CA MET A 305 7.39 -4.96 -12.89
C MET A 305 6.27 -5.14 -11.86
N ALA A 306 5.03 -4.75 -12.20
CA ALA A 306 3.90 -4.90 -11.31
C ALA A 306 3.62 -6.37 -10.96
N ARG A 307 3.80 -7.29 -11.92
CA ARG A 307 3.71 -8.74 -11.66
C ARG A 307 4.81 -9.21 -10.72
N GLU A 308 6.03 -8.74 -10.91
CA GLU A 308 7.15 -9.15 -10.06
C GLU A 308 7.01 -8.65 -8.63
N MET A 309 6.47 -7.44 -8.44
CA MET A 309 6.25 -6.84 -7.12
C MET A 309 5.05 -7.43 -6.35
N ASN A 310 4.16 -8.16 -7.01
CA ASN A 310 3.08 -8.96 -6.41
C ASN A 310 2.25 -8.21 -5.35
N GLY A 311 1.77 -6.99 -5.67
CA GLY A 311 0.92 -6.24 -4.75
C GLY A 311 1.66 -5.51 -3.63
N CYS A 312 3.00 -5.57 -3.58
CA CYS A 312 3.81 -4.91 -2.57
C CYS A 312 3.71 -3.38 -2.71
N PHE A 313 3.16 -2.74 -1.69
CA PHE A 313 2.89 -1.31 -1.72
C PHE A 313 4.19 -0.48 -1.77
N MET A 314 5.15 -0.82 -0.91
CA MET A 314 6.44 -0.11 -0.83
C MET A 314 7.23 -0.19 -2.13
N GLY A 315 7.23 -1.35 -2.80
CA GLY A 315 7.86 -1.51 -4.11
C GLY A 315 7.30 -0.51 -5.14
N SER A 316 5.98 -0.36 -5.19
CA SER A 316 5.37 0.64 -6.07
C SER A 316 5.79 2.06 -5.72
N SER A 317 5.82 2.44 -4.43
CA SER A 317 6.26 3.79 -4.03
C SER A 317 7.68 4.08 -4.49
N MET A 318 8.63 3.16 -4.28
CA MET A 318 10.01 3.36 -4.68
C MET A 318 10.18 3.42 -6.20
N TYR A 319 9.65 2.41 -6.91
CA TYR A 319 9.87 2.31 -8.36
C TYR A 319 9.07 3.34 -9.15
N SER A 320 7.88 3.76 -8.69
CA SER A 320 7.14 4.80 -9.40
C SER A 320 7.90 6.14 -9.43
N VAL A 321 8.56 6.52 -8.34
CA VAL A 321 9.40 7.73 -8.29
C VAL A 321 10.63 7.57 -9.18
N LEU A 322 11.33 6.43 -9.08
CA LEU A 322 12.51 6.13 -9.91
C LEU A 322 12.21 6.21 -11.41
N LEU A 323 11.11 5.58 -11.83
CA LEU A 323 10.74 5.46 -13.25
C LEU A 323 10.24 6.78 -13.83
N LYS A 324 9.57 7.62 -13.03
CA LYS A 324 9.21 8.99 -13.40
C LYS A 324 10.42 9.88 -13.64
N ALA A 325 11.46 9.73 -12.82
CA ALA A 325 12.67 10.53 -12.95
C ALA A 325 13.45 10.24 -14.24
N ASN A 326 13.30 9.03 -14.81
CA ASN A 326 13.96 8.66 -16.06
C ASN A 326 13.04 7.81 -16.94
N PHE A 327 12.31 8.50 -17.83
CA PHE A 327 11.30 7.91 -18.71
C PHE A 327 11.91 7.28 -19.98
N ASN A 328 12.86 6.36 -19.79
CA ASN A 328 13.62 5.71 -20.87
C ASN A 328 13.47 4.17 -20.85
N VAL A 329 13.23 3.57 -22.02
CA VAL A 329 13.02 2.12 -22.17
C VAL A 329 14.18 1.29 -21.64
N ARG A 330 15.43 1.70 -21.87
CA ARG A 330 16.61 0.97 -21.38
C ARG A 330 16.70 1.03 -19.87
N PHE A 331 16.44 2.21 -19.29
CA PHE A 331 16.43 2.40 -17.84
C PHE A 331 15.35 1.53 -17.17
N TRP A 332 14.13 1.55 -17.70
CA TRP A 332 13.03 0.73 -17.19
C TRP A 332 13.34 -0.77 -17.33
N SER A 333 13.93 -1.19 -18.44
CA SER A 333 14.34 -2.59 -18.63
C SER A 333 15.39 -3.02 -17.59
N MET A 334 16.35 -2.14 -17.26
CA MET A 334 17.35 -2.39 -16.23
C MET A 334 16.72 -2.48 -14.83
N ALA A 335 15.80 -1.58 -14.50
CA ALA A 335 15.06 -1.62 -13.24
C ALA A 335 14.27 -2.93 -13.10
N LEU A 336 13.60 -3.40 -14.17
CA LEU A 336 12.90 -4.69 -14.18
C LEU A 336 13.85 -5.86 -13.96
N ALA A 337 15.03 -5.85 -14.60
CA ALA A 337 16.04 -6.87 -14.37
C ALA A 337 16.51 -6.88 -12.91
N GLY A 338 16.73 -5.71 -12.30
CA GLY A 338 17.07 -5.58 -10.89
C GLY A 338 15.98 -6.13 -9.95
N ILE A 339 14.71 -5.83 -10.23
CA ILE A 339 13.57 -6.39 -9.48
C ILE A 339 13.56 -7.93 -9.54
N ARG A 340 13.74 -8.50 -10.75
CA ARG A 340 13.75 -9.95 -10.94
C ARG A 340 14.90 -10.63 -10.21
N GLU A 341 16.09 -10.03 -10.25
CA GLU A 341 17.26 -10.54 -9.54
C GLU A 341 17.07 -10.49 -8.02
N PHE A 342 16.55 -9.36 -7.50
CA PHE A 342 16.24 -9.20 -6.08
C PHE A 342 15.28 -10.30 -5.60
N LYS A 343 14.18 -10.49 -6.32
CA LYS A 343 13.19 -11.53 -6.02
C LYS A 343 13.81 -12.92 -6.08
N GLN A 344 14.65 -13.21 -7.07
CA GLN A 344 15.31 -14.51 -7.21
C GLN A 344 16.27 -14.79 -6.05
N LYS A 345 17.06 -13.80 -5.62
CA LYS A 345 17.98 -13.95 -4.48
C LYS A 345 17.23 -14.19 -3.17
N ASN A 346 16.14 -13.46 -2.94
CA ASN A 346 15.32 -13.66 -1.74
C ASN A 346 14.60 -15.02 -1.75
N LEU A 347 14.13 -15.50 -2.91
CA LEU A 347 13.56 -16.84 -3.06
C LEU A 347 14.57 -17.96 -2.81
N LEU A 348 15.81 -17.80 -3.28
CA LEU A 348 16.89 -18.78 -3.10
C LEU A 348 17.42 -18.82 -1.67
N GLY A 349 17.40 -17.70 -0.95
CA GLY A 349 17.87 -17.63 0.43
C GLY A 349 16.96 -18.28 1.47
N TYR A 350 15.63 -18.27 1.25
CA TYR A 350 14.69 -18.52 2.37
C TYR A 350 13.51 -19.46 2.05
N GLY A 351 13.46 -20.07 0.85
CA GLY A 351 12.48 -21.11 0.50
C GLY A 351 11.13 -20.59 -0.03
N ALA A 352 10.21 -21.51 -0.36
CA ALA A 352 8.95 -21.21 -1.06
C ALA A 352 7.86 -20.53 -0.20
N ASN A 353 8.09 -20.30 1.10
CA ASN A 353 7.10 -19.75 2.05
C ASN A 353 7.35 -18.26 2.35
N ILE A 354 7.64 -17.46 1.33
CA ILE A 354 7.71 -16.00 1.48
C ILE A 354 6.44 -15.40 0.87
N ASP A 355 5.52 -14.93 1.72
CA ASP A 355 4.30 -14.22 1.30
C ASP A 355 4.61 -12.92 0.52
N CYS A 356 5.84 -12.41 0.60
CA CYS A 356 6.31 -11.23 -0.13
C CYS A 356 7.81 -11.27 -0.40
N PRO A 357 8.27 -11.27 -1.67
CA PRO A 357 9.69 -11.21 -2.02
C PRO A 357 10.45 -10.00 -1.45
N TRP A 358 9.73 -9.01 -0.92
CA TRP A 358 10.23 -7.77 -0.31
C TRP A 358 10.21 -7.80 1.22
N HIS A 359 9.98 -8.95 1.83
CA HIS A 359 10.13 -9.14 3.27
C HIS A 359 11.62 -9.24 3.61
N PRO A 360 12.22 -8.27 4.32
CA PRO A 360 13.56 -8.42 4.88
C PRO A 360 13.49 -9.56 5.89
N VAL A 361 14.17 -10.67 5.61
CA VAL A 361 14.83 -11.37 6.70
C VAL A 361 16.27 -10.94 6.55
N GLU A 362 16.79 -10.22 7.54
CA GLU A 362 18.07 -9.55 7.41
C GLU A 362 19.19 -10.50 6.96
N PRO A 363 20.11 -10.03 6.08
CA PRO A 363 20.16 -8.71 5.44
C PRO A 363 19.43 -8.64 4.09
N THR A 364 18.85 -7.48 3.74
CA THR A 364 18.25 -7.26 2.40
C THR A 364 19.28 -6.66 1.44
N TYR A 365 19.55 -7.33 0.32
CA TYR A 365 20.52 -6.87 -0.69
C TYR A 365 19.82 -6.16 -1.85
N ILE A 366 19.96 -4.84 -1.99
CA ILE A 366 19.40 -4.06 -3.11
C ILE A 366 20.51 -3.73 -4.10
N ARG A 367 20.38 -4.17 -5.35
CA ARG A 367 21.33 -3.83 -6.42
C ARG A 367 21.16 -2.38 -6.85
N MET A 368 22.25 -1.63 -6.95
CA MET A 368 22.20 -0.25 -7.45
C MET A 368 21.89 -0.21 -8.95
N ILE A 369 21.09 0.78 -9.38
CA ILE A 369 20.63 0.93 -10.77
C ILE A 369 21.53 1.92 -11.51
N ASN A 370 22.84 1.88 -11.24
CA ASN A 370 23.80 2.78 -11.86
C ASN A 370 24.60 2.04 -12.95
N ASN A 371 24.89 2.72 -14.07
CA ASN A 371 25.57 2.13 -15.24
C ASN A 371 27.02 1.70 -14.98
N VAL A 372 27.57 1.95 -13.79
CA VAL A 372 29.02 1.91 -13.53
C VAL A 372 29.44 0.89 -12.46
N SER A 373 28.56 0.40 -11.56
CA SER A 373 28.96 -0.59 -10.54
C SER A 373 27.95 -1.72 -10.34
N SER A 374 28.47 -2.92 -10.05
CA SER A 374 27.72 -4.14 -9.71
C SER A 374 27.49 -4.28 -8.20
N GLU A 375 27.52 -3.17 -7.46
CA GLU A 375 27.49 -3.15 -5.99
C GLU A 375 26.08 -3.38 -5.44
N TYR A 376 26.03 -4.02 -4.28
CA TYR A 376 24.80 -4.30 -3.53
C TYR A 376 24.77 -3.41 -2.28
N LEU A 377 23.64 -2.73 -2.07
CA LEU A 377 23.30 -2.12 -0.80
C LEU A 377 22.81 -3.21 0.15
N VAL A 378 23.41 -3.32 1.33
CA VAL A 378 22.92 -4.18 2.39
C VAL A 378 22.09 -3.32 3.35
N VAL A 379 20.79 -3.53 3.37
CA VAL A 379 19.90 -2.93 4.38
C VAL A 379 19.87 -3.86 5.59
N LEU A 380 20.43 -3.37 6.70
CA LEU A 380 20.37 -3.92 8.05
C LEU A 380 19.43 -3.01 8.85
N GLY A 381 18.35 -3.54 9.42
CA GLY A 381 17.43 -2.82 10.30
C GLY A 381 16.13 -2.33 9.64
N ASP A 382 15.06 -2.38 10.43
CA ASP A 382 13.80 -1.68 10.17
C ASP A 382 14.03 -0.17 10.41
N TYR A 383 14.07 0.63 9.33
CA TYR A 383 14.14 2.09 9.44
C TYR A 383 12.90 2.64 10.16
N GLN A 384 13.12 3.54 11.14
CA GLN A 384 12.07 4.39 11.72
C GLN A 384 11.31 5.14 10.61
N THR A 385 9.99 5.11 10.68
CA THR A 385 9.09 5.82 9.76
C THR A 385 9.18 7.33 9.98
N CYS A 386 9.71 8.08 9.01
CA CYS A 386 9.51 9.53 8.92
C CYS A 386 8.13 9.82 8.33
N SER A 387 7.41 10.81 8.89
CA SER A 387 6.17 11.26 8.29
C SER A 387 6.44 12.03 6.99
N VAL A 388 5.45 12.08 6.09
CA VAL A 388 5.54 12.89 4.86
C VAL A 388 5.66 14.38 5.19
N GLN A 389 5.17 14.81 6.36
CA GLN A 389 5.31 16.18 6.85
C GLN A 389 6.76 16.49 7.20
N ASP A 390 7.48 15.54 7.81
CA ASP A 390 8.91 15.69 8.13
C ASP A 390 9.75 15.83 6.85
N MET A 391 9.42 15.11 5.77
CA MET A 391 10.10 15.27 4.47
C MET A 391 9.95 16.67 3.88
N VAL A 392 8.84 17.37 4.16
CA VAL A 392 8.60 18.74 3.66
C VAL A 392 9.21 19.77 4.61
N ASP A 393 9.15 19.54 5.92
CA ASP A 393 9.71 20.45 6.92
C ASP A 393 11.26 20.41 6.93
N TYR A 394 11.88 19.27 6.59
CA TYR A 394 13.33 19.16 6.33
C TYR A 394 13.81 20.07 5.19
N HIS A 395 12.93 20.50 4.29
CA HIS A 395 13.29 21.41 3.21
C HIS A 395 13.27 22.89 3.60
N THR A 396 12.74 23.28 4.77
CA THR A 396 12.48 24.70 5.05
C THR A 396 13.08 25.31 6.29
N ASN A 397 13.56 24.58 7.30
CA ASN A 397 14.14 25.23 8.48
C ASN A 397 15.24 24.41 9.16
N PHE A 398 16.49 24.89 9.09
CA PHE A 398 17.41 24.84 10.24
C PHE A 398 18.43 25.98 10.19
N PRO A 399 18.57 26.79 11.27
CA PRO A 399 19.82 27.46 11.59
C PRO A 399 20.84 26.42 12.08
N GLN A 400 22.08 26.60 11.64
CA GLN A 400 23.23 25.76 11.94
C GLN A 400 23.47 25.61 13.44
N SER A 401 23.60 24.37 13.93
CA SER A 401 24.66 23.90 14.83
C SER A 401 24.25 22.65 15.62
N GLU A 402 24.46 21.48 15.01
CA GLU A 402 25.02 20.26 15.62
C GLU A 402 25.27 19.30 14.45
N ALA A 403 26.38 18.56 14.45
CA ALA A 403 26.97 17.90 13.27
C ALA A 403 25.93 17.14 12.43
N ALA A 404 25.52 17.75 11.32
CA ALA A 404 24.50 17.23 10.42
C ALA A 404 25.03 15.96 9.74
N VAL A 405 24.51 14.81 10.13
CA VAL A 405 24.58 13.60 9.30
C VAL A 405 23.87 13.97 7.99
N PRO A 406 24.55 13.88 6.82
CA PRO A 406 23.92 14.28 5.57
C PRO A 406 22.68 13.43 5.34
N MET A 407 21.53 14.08 5.23
CA MET A 407 20.27 13.41 4.92
C MET A 407 20.29 13.03 3.44
N VAL A 408 20.79 11.83 3.14
CA VAL A 408 20.87 11.31 1.78
C VAL A 408 19.59 10.56 1.48
N SER A 409 18.91 10.90 0.37
CA SER A 409 17.69 10.19 0.00
C SER A 409 18.01 8.78 -0.50
N LEU A 410 17.08 7.83 -0.32
CA LEU A 410 17.19 6.49 -0.94
C LEU A 410 17.36 6.59 -2.47
N GLN A 411 16.81 7.66 -3.06
CA GLN A 411 16.98 8.00 -4.46
C GLN A 411 18.45 8.32 -4.79
N ASP A 412 19.11 9.15 -4.00
CA ASP A 412 20.51 9.53 -4.20
C ASP A 412 21.48 8.34 -4.11
N PHE A 413 21.17 7.40 -3.20
CA PHE A 413 21.93 6.15 -3.10
C PHE A 413 21.67 5.23 -4.30
N LEU A 414 20.41 4.99 -4.69
CA LEU A 414 20.08 4.09 -5.81
C LEU A 414 20.62 4.56 -7.17
N PHE A 415 20.77 5.88 -7.35
CA PHE A 415 21.38 6.50 -8.53
C PHE A 415 22.90 6.73 -8.41
N GLY A 416 23.50 6.38 -7.27
CA GLY A 416 24.94 6.56 -7.01
C GLY A 416 25.42 8.01 -7.10
N SER A 417 24.53 8.99 -6.88
CA SER A 417 24.90 10.41 -6.70
C SER A 417 25.57 10.65 -5.35
N VAL A 418 25.45 9.69 -4.43
CA VAL A 418 26.19 9.65 -3.16
C VAL A 418 26.88 8.30 -3.00
N ARG A 419 28.18 8.33 -2.67
CA ARG A 419 28.95 7.14 -2.28
C ARG A 419 28.99 7.06 -0.76
N PRO A 420 28.76 5.89 -0.15
CA PRO A 420 28.96 5.74 1.29
C PRO A 420 30.41 6.09 1.64
N GLN A 421 30.60 6.99 2.61
CA GLN A 421 31.90 7.18 3.25
C GLN A 421 32.07 6.07 4.30
N GLY A 422 32.70 4.96 3.92
CA GLY A 422 33.02 3.86 4.84
C GLY A 422 33.49 2.61 4.11
N LYS A 423 34.52 1.94 4.68
CA LYS A 423 35.27 0.81 4.11
C LYS A 423 34.48 -0.48 3.98
#